data_AF-A0A969VUS7-F1
#
_entry.id   AF-A0A969VUS7-F1
#
_cell.length_a   1.000
_cell.length_b   1.000
_cell.length_c   1.000
_cell.angle_alpha   90.00
_cell.angle_beta   90.00
_cell.angle_gamma   90.00
#
_symmetry.space_group_name_H-M   'P 1'
#
loop_
_entity.id
_entity.type
_entity.pdbx_description
1 polymer ?
#
loop_
_entity_poly.entity_id
_entity_poly.type
_entity_poly.pdbx_seq_one_letter_code
_entity_poly.pdbx_strand_id
1 'polypeptide(L)'
;KARKLGMKDTSFVDASGLNDDNVSTSSSLIKLVLAAQNYPLIVKSSQTPSMRIKLEEGYYSFKNTNPLVKNGKFIVSKTGYIRAAGGCIALLTETNKGKRVVIVLGSQNTHTRIPEVRYLVRNY
;
A
#
# COMPACT_ATOMS: atom_id res chain seq x y z
N LYS A 1 -11.89 -11.20 7.40
CA LYS A 1 -12.33 -10.26 6.33
C LYS A 1 -11.94 -10.75 4.94
N ALA A 2 -10.73 -11.29 4.74
CA ALA A 2 -10.25 -11.88 3.47
C ALA A 2 -11.24 -12.82 2.77
N ARG A 3 -11.82 -13.80 3.49
CA ARG A 3 -12.86 -14.70 2.95
C ARG A 3 -14.09 -13.96 2.39
N LYS A 4 -14.58 -12.93 3.10
CA LYS A 4 -15.72 -12.10 2.65
C LYS A 4 -15.40 -11.30 1.38
N LEU A 5 -14.12 -10.96 1.17
CA LEU A 5 -13.64 -10.29 -0.04
C LEU A 5 -13.27 -11.27 -1.16
N GLY A 6 -13.46 -12.58 -0.98
CA GLY A 6 -13.11 -13.60 -1.98
C GLY A 6 -11.61 -13.69 -2.24
N MET A 7 -10.77 -13.37 -1.26
CA MET A 7 -9.32 -13.52 -1.31
C MET A 7 -8.97 -14.95 -0.91
N LYS A 8 -9.17 -15.91 -1.83
CA LYS A 8 -9.01 -17.35 -1.57
C LYS A 8 -7.54 -17.74 -1.41
N ASP A 9 -6.65 -17.09 -2.17
CA ASP A 9 -5.21 -17.33 -2.16
C ASP A 9 -4.49 -16.38 -1.20
N THR A 10 -5.10 -16.09 -0.04
CA THR A 10 -4.54 -15.18 0.96
C THR A 10 -4.64 -15.77 2.36
N SER A 11 -3.52 -15.81 3.07
CA SER A 11 -3.41 -16.10 4.50
C SER A 11 -2.84 -14.88 5.22
N PHE A 12 -3.53 -14.43 6.27
CA PHE A 12 -3.04 -13.40 7.18
C PHE A 12 -2.78 -14.04 8.53
N VAL A 13 -1.52 -14.27 8.86
CA VAL A 13 -1.06 -14.84 10.14
C VAL A 13 -0.92 -13.74 11.18
N ASP A 14 -0.52 -12.53 10.78
CA ASP A 14 -0.47 -11.36 11.66
C ASP A 14 -0.84 -10.06 10.95
N ALA A 15 -1.10 -9.00 11.72
CA ALA A 15 -1.57 -7.72 11.20
C ALA A 15 -0.45 -6.75 10.76
N SER A 16 0.79 -6.98 11.22
CA SER A 16 1.96 -6.15 10.89
C SER A 16 2.58 -6.50 9.54
N GLY A 17 2.43 -7.76 9.10
CA GLY A 17 3.05 -8.29 7.89
C GLY A 17 4.52 -8.71 8.08
N LEU A 18 4.97 -8.87 9.33
CA LEU A 18 6.34 -9.29 9.65
C LEU A 18 6.53 -10.81 9.62
N ASN A 19 5.46 -11.59 9.84
CA ASN A 19 5.50 -13.03 9.64
C ASN A 19 5.50 -13.33 8.13
N ASP A 20 6.44 -14.16 7.67
CA ASP A 20 6.60 -14.57 6.28
C ASP A 20 5.53 -15.58 5.82
N ASP A 21 4.78 -16.19 6.74
CA ASP A 21 3.57 -16.97 6.43
C ASP A 21 2.38 -16.08 6.03
N ASN A 22 2.51 -14.74 6.06
CA ASN A 22 1.57 -13.85 5.40
C ASN A 22 1.72 -13.94 3.88
N VAL A 23 0.83 -14.69 3.25
CA VAL A 23 0.87 -14.93 1.81
C VAL A 23 -0.35 -14.30 1.14
N SER A 24 -0.16 -13.65 0.00
CA SER A 24 -1.25 -13.15 -0.85
C SER A 24 -0.80 -13.04 -2.30
N THR A 25 -1.78 -12.97 -3.21
CA THR A 25 -1.56 -12.70 -4.64
C THR A 25 -1.91 -11.25 -5.00
N SER A 26 -1.42 -10.78 -6.15
CA SER A 26 -1.76 -9.47 -6.69
C SER A 26 -3.27 -9.32 -6.91
N SER A 27 -3.93 -10.33 -7.49
CA SER A 27 -5.37 -10.37 -7.72
C SER A 27 -6.19 -10.27 -6.42
N SER A 28 -5.75 -10.94 -5.34
CA SER A 28 -6.40 -10.81 -4.03
C SER A 28 -6.20 -9.41 -3.44
N LEU A 29 -5.01 -8.83 -3.57
CA LEU A 29 -4.73 -7.48 -3.06
C LEU A 29 -5.48 -6.39 -3.82
N ILE A 30 -5.79 -6.57 -5.10
CA ILE A 30 -6.69 -5.67 -5.84
C ILE A 30 -8.05 -5.57 -5.13
N LYS A 31 -8.63 -6.70 -4.73
CA LYS A 31 -9.92 -6.73 -4.00
C LYS A 31 -9.80 -6.01 -2.66
N LEU A 32 -8.68 -6.22 -1.94
CA LEU A 32 -8.41 -5.56 -0.67
C LEU A 32 -8.33 -4.04 -0.82
N VAL A 33 -7.56 -3.55 -1.80
CA VAL A 33 -7.39 -2.12 -2.07
C VAL A 33 -8.70 -1.46 -2.49
N LEU A 34 -9.47 -2.13 -3.36
CA LEU A 34 -10.79 -1.65 -3.77
C LEU A 34 -11.77 -1.59 -2.60
N ALA A 35 -11.74 -2.57 -1.69
CA ALA A 35 -12.56 -2.52 -0.48
C ALA A 35 -12.10 -1.43 0.49
N ALA A 36 -10.79 -1.20 0.60
CA ALA A 36 -10.18 -0.22 1.50
C ALA A 36 -10.58 1.23 1.15
N GLN A 37 -10.86 1.54 -0.12
CA GLN A 37 -11.30 2.87 -0.54
C GLN A 37 -12.60 3.34 0.13
N ASN A 38 -13.42 2.39 0.59
CA ASN A 38 -14.70 2.67 1.24
C ASN A 38 -14.56 3.01 2.74
N TYR A 39 -13.34 3.08 3.26
CA TYR A 39 -13.06 3.41 4.66
C TYR A 39 -12.39 4.80 4.72
N PRO A 40 -13.12 5.87 5.11
CA PRO A 40 -12.60 7.23 5.07
C PRO A 40 -11.29 7.44 5.84
N LEU A 41 -11.12 6.75 6.97
CA LEU A 41 -9.88 6.79 7.75
C LEU A 41 -8.69 6.20 6.98
N ILE A 42 -8.89 5.11 6.22
CA ILE A 42 -7.82 4.52 5.42
C ILE A 42 -7.41 5.47 4.29
N VAL A 43 -8.40 6.09 3.63
CA VAL A 43 -8.15 7.08 2.56
C VAL A 43 -7.39 8.28 3.11
N LYS A 44 -7.88 8.87 4.21
CA LYS A 44 -7.22 10.02 4.86
C LYS A 44 -5.79 9.70 5.27
N SER A 45 -5.56 8.56 5.92
CA SER A 45 -4.20 8.13 6.31
C SER A 45 -3.31 7.87 5.10
N SER A 46 -3.84 7.28 4.02
CA SER A 46 -3.09 7.04 2.79
C SER A 46 -2.64 8.32 2.10
N GLN A 47 -3.45 9.38 2.18
CA GLN A 47 -3.21 10.69 1.59
C GLN A 47 -2.37 11.62 2.47
N THR A 48 -2.18 11.28 3.75
CA THR A 48 -1.44 12.12 4.69
C THR A 48 0.07 11.95 4.45
N PRO A 49 0.82 13.00 4.05
CA PRO A 49 2.26 12.88 3.79
C PRO A 49 3.08 12.74 5.07
N SER A 50 2.64 13.37 6.14
CA SER A 50 3.26 13.30 7.47
C SER A 50 2.26 13.64 8.57
N MET A 51 2.47 13.08 9.74
CA MET A 51 1.67 13.35 10.94
C MET A 51 2.61 13.58 12.12
N ARG A 52 2.31 14.59 12.95
CA ARG A 52 3.00 14.80 14.22
C ARG A 52 2.04 14.42 15.34
N ILE A 53 2.43 13.47 16.17
CA ILE A 53 1.64 12.96 17.30
C ILE A 53 2.31 13.42 18.59
N LYS A 54 1.52 13.93 19.53
CA LYS A 54 1.98 14.23 20.88
C LYS A 54 1.75 13.00 21.76
N LEU A 55 2.81 12.47 22.34
CA LEU A 55 2.80 11.45 23.39
C LEU A 55 3.32 12.06 24.69
N GLU A 56 3.24 11.33 25.80
CA GLU A 56 3.73 11.80 27.11
C GLU A 56 5.22 12.18 27.06
N GLU A 57 6.01 11.40 26.33
CA GLU A 57 7.46 11.56 26.18
C GLU A 57 7.87 12.66 25.18
N GLY A 58 6.91 13.26 24.45
CA GLY A 58 7.18 14.34 23.49
C GLY A 58 6.42 14.22 22.16
N TYR A 59 6.92 14.92 21.14
CA TYR A 59 6.29 14.92 19.81
C TYR A 59 7.03 13.98 18.84
N TYR A 60 6.29 13.08 18.22
CA TYR A 60 6.79 12.10 17.27
C TYR A 60 6.29 12.42 15.86
N SER A 61 7.18 12.44 14.88
CA SER A 61 6.85 12.73 13.49
C SER A 61 6.90 11.47 12.64
N PHE A 62 5.75 11.10 12.08
CA PHE A 62 5.60 9.98 11.16
C PHE A 62 5.53 10.51 9.74
N LYS A 63 6.31 9.92 8.83
CA LYS A 63 6.31 10.26 7.41
C LYS A 63 5.74 9.09 6.61
N ASN A 64 4.97 9.39 5.58
CA ASN A 64 4.46 8.37 4.68
C ASN A 64 5.63 7.70 3.93
N THR A 65 5.65 6.38 3.94
CA THR A 65 6.69 5.58 3.29
C THR A 65 6.53 5.51 1.77
N ASN A 66 5.38 5.92 1.23
CA ASN A 66 5.23 6.18 -0.20
C ASN A 66 5.61 7.66 -0.50
N PRO A 67 6.81 7.92 -1.06
CA PRO A 67 7.24 9.29 -1.35
C PRO A 67 6.37 9.97 -2.42
N LEU A 68 5.60 9.22 -3.19
CA LEU A 68 4.75 9.75 -4.25
C LEU A 68 3.54 10.52 -3.71
N VAL A 69 3.13 10.29 -2.45
CA VAL A 69 1.92 10.90 -1.84
C VAL A 69 1.95 12.43 -1.89
N LYS A 70 3.13 13.06 -1.90
CA LYS A 70 3.26 14.53 -1.99
C LYS A 70 2.78 15.11 -3.33
N ASN A 71 2.96 14.36 -4.42
CA ASN A 71 2.79 14.87 -5.79
C ASN A 71 1.80 14.04 -6.63
N GLY A 72 1.20 12.99 -6.07
CA GLY A 72 0.28 12.10 -6.79
C GLY A 72 -1.11 12.06 -6.17
N LYS A 73 -2.10 11.70 -6.99
CA LYS A 73 -3.52 11.60 -6.60
C LYS A 73 -3.86 10.19 -6.10
N PHE A 74 -3.32 9.82 -4.95
CA PHE A 74 -3.57 8.52 -4.33
C PHE A 74 -4.87 8.53 -3.54
N ILE A 75 -5.65 7.45 -3.64
CA ILE A 75 -6.83 7.19 -2.81
C ILE A 75 -6.45 6.23 -1.69
N VAL A 76 -5.78 5.13 -2.03
CA VAL A 76 -5.23 4.16 -1.07
C VAL A 76 -3.78 3.90 -1.44
N SER A 77 -2.90 3.81 -0.44
CA SER A 77 -1.48 3.52 -0.67
C SER A 77 -0.86 2.82 0.53
N LYS A 78 -0.20 1.70 0.30
CA LYS A 78 0.62 1.01 1.30
C LYS A 78 1.86 0.41 0.68
N THR A 79 3.00 0.59 1.34
CA THR A 79 4.27 -0.10 1.03
C THR A 79 4.51 -1.23 2.04
N GLY A 80 5.26 -2.25 1.66
CA GLY A 80 5.65 -3.36 2.56
C GLY A 80 7.01 -3.92 2.18
N TYR A 81 7.81 -4.34 3.16
CA TYR A 81 9.10 -4.97 2.91
C TYR A 81 9.45 -5.88 4.08
N ILE A 82 9.77 -7.13 3.76
CA ILE A 82 10.54 -8.05 4.58
C ILE A 82 11.52 -8.76 3.64
N ARG A 83 12.58 -9.35 4.19
CA ARG A 83 13.60 -10.00 3.36
C ARG A 83 13.02 -11.09 2.45
N ALA A 84 12.05 -11.86 2.95
CA ALA A 84 11.39 -12.92 2.20
C ALA A 84 10.45 -12.42 1.08
N ALA A 85 9.87 -11.24 1.21
CA ALA A 85 8.86 -10.71 0.28
C ALA A 85 9.39 -9.65 -0.70
N GLY A 86 10.60 -9.13 -0.47
CA GLY A 86 11.16 -8.02 -1.24
C GLY A 86 10.37 -6.73 -1.08
N GLY A 87 10.51 -5.81 -2.04
CA GLY A 87 9.81 -4.53 -2.09
C GLY A 87 8.41 -4.67 -2.65
N CYS A 88 7.40 -4.51 -1.80
CA CYS A 88 5.99 -4.55 -2.20
C CYS A 88 5.35 -3.15 -2.13
N ILE A 89 4.35 -2.91 -2.98
CA ILE A 89 3.47 -1.75 -2.90
C ILE A 89 2.08 -2.09 -3.47
N ALA A 90 1.05 -1.58 -2.81
CA ALA A 90 -0.33 -1.69 -3.24
C ALA A 90 -0.97 -0.31 -3.19
N LEU A 91 -1.54 0.14 -4.31
CA LEU A 91 -2.11 1.49 -4.41
C LEU A 91 -3.33 1.54 -5.32
N LEU A 92 -4.21 2.49 -5.02
CA LEU A 92 -5.28 2.97 -5.87
C LEU A 92 -5.01 4.46 -6.12
N THR A 93 -4.90 4.85 -7.38
CA THR A 93 -4.57 6.22 -7.78
C THR A 93 -5.47 6.68 -8.92
N GLU A 94 -5.67 7.98 -9.01
CA GLU A 94 -6.27 8.61 -10.18
C GLU A 94 -5.18 8.97 -11.20
N THR A 95 -5.44 8.61 -12.45
CA THR A 95 -4.60 8.93 -13.61
C THR A 95 -5.42 9.73 -14.62
N ASN A 96 -4.77 10.25 -15.67
CA ASN A 96 -5.47 10.83 -16.81
C ASN A 96 -6.40 9.84 -17.54
N LYS A 97 -6.18 8.53 -17.38
CA LYS A 97 -7.02 7.46 -17.94
C LYS A 97 -8.06 6.92 -16.94
N GLY A 98 -8.26 7.61 -15.82
CA GLY A 98 -9.18 7.24 -14.74
C GLY A 98 -8.51 6.55 -13.56
N LYS A 99 -9.31 5.93 -12.68
CA LYS A 99 -8.81 5.22 -11.50
C LYS A 99 -8.06 3.95 -11.91
N ARG A 100 -6.92 3.70 -11.25
CA ARG A 100 -6.05 2.53 -11.48
C ARG A 100 -5.61 1.92 -10.16
N VAL A 101 -5.69 0.60 -10.06
CA VAL A 101 -5.06 -0.17 -8.98
C VAL A 101 -3.73 -0.70 -9.50
N VAL A 102 -2.65 -0.45 -8.77
CA VAL A 102 -1.32 -0.95 -9.09
C VAL A 102 -0.80 -1.77 -7.92
N ILE A 103 -0.42 -3.01 -8.20
CA ILE A 103 0.18 -3.92 -7.22
C ILE A 103 1.54 -4.37 -7.74
N VAL A 104 2.59 -4.13 -6.96
CA VAL A 104 3.93 -4.68 -7.18
C VAL A 104 4.28 -5.56 -5.99
N LEU A 105 4.70 -6.79 -6.26
CA LEU A 105 5.16 -7.76 -5.27
C LEU A 105 6.55 -8.25 -5.67
N GLY A 106 7.45 -8.45 -4.70
CA GLY A 106 8.76 -9.05 -4.96
C GLY A 106 9.74 -8.18 -5.75
N SER A 107 9.60 -6.86 -5.76
CA SER A 107 10.65 -6.00 -6.31
C SER A 107 11.95 -6.21 -5.52
N GLN A 108 13.11 -6.08 -6.17
CA GLN A 108 14.40 -6.47 -5.57
C GLN A 108 14.65 -5.82 -4.20
N ASN A 109 14.25 -4.56 -4.02
CA ASN A 109 14.35 -3.86 -2.75
C ASN A 109 13.33 -2.70 -2.66
N THR A 110 13.44 -1.91 -1.59
CA THR A 110 12.54 -0.79 -1.31
C THR A 110 12.73 0.39 -2.28
N HIS A 111 13.86 0.48 -2.99
CA HIS A 111 14.19 1.54 -3.93
C HIS A 111 13.68 1.24 -5.34
N THR A 112 13.70 -0.02 -5.79
CA THR A 112 13.31 -0.43 -7.15
C THR A 112 11.80 -0.39 -7.38
N ARG A 113 10.98 -0.64 -6.33
CA ARG A 113 9.51 -0.61 -6.45
C ARG A 113 8.93 0.75 -6.85
N ILE A 114 9.59 1.87 -6.49
CA ILE A 114 9.05 3.21 -6.74
C ILE A 114 9.17 3.61 -8.23
N PRO A 115 10.32 3.40 -8.90
CA PRO A 115 10.41 3.47 -10.35
C PRO A 115 9.41 2.57 -11.10
N GLU A 116 9.24 1.32 -10.68
CA GLU A 116 8.27 0.38 -11.29
C GLU A 116 6.84 0.92 -11.22
N VAL A 117 6.41 1.39 -10.04
CA VAL A 117 5.11 2.04 -9.88
C VAL A 117 4.96 3.27 -10.76
N ARG A 118 5.97 4.14 -10.81
CA ARG A 118 5.93 5.33 -11.67
C ARG A 118 5.78 4.95 -13.13
N TYR A 119 6.46 3.91 -13.58
CA TYR A 119 6.31 3.38 -14.93
C TYR A 119 4.88 2.87 -15.18
N LEU A 120 4.33 2.05 -14.27
CA LEU A 120 2.98 1.50 -14.44
C LEU A 120 1.90 2.58 -14.45
N VAL A 121 1.94 3.52 -13.50
CA VAL A 121 0.95 4.62 -13.39
C VAL A 121 0.99 5.57 -14.60
N ARG A 122 2.15 5.73 -15.25
CA ARG A 122 2.27 6.60 -16.43
C ARG A 122 1.80 5.94 -17.72
N ASN A 123 2.01 4.63 -17.85
CA ASN A 123 1.78 3.94 -19.12
C ASN A 123 0.38 3.28 -19.20
N TYR A 124 -0.22 2.91 -18.07
CA TYR A 124 -1.48 2.17 -18.01
C TYR A 124 -2.56 2.90 -17.21
#